data_AF-A0A673JNZ5-F1
#
_entry.id   AF-A0A673JNZ5-F1
#
_cell.length_a   1.000
_cell.length_b   1.000
_cell.length_c   1.000
_cell.angle_alpha   90.00
_cell.angle_beta   90.00
_cell.angle_gamma   90.00
#
_symmetry.space_group_name_H-M   'P 1'
#
loop_
_entity.id
_entity.type
_entity.pdbx_description
1 polymer ?
#
loop_
_entity_poly.entity_id
_entity_poly.type
_entity_poly.pdbx_seq_one_letter_code
_entity_poly.pdbx_strand_id
1 'polypeptide(L)'
;MAAPEAELVLKWEREQARLRESVKEEDTEDWQRSPDFSGLERVGGVDLSFIKGDDINACAHLVVLTYPHMKVLYEDCKMVTLNTPYVAGFLGFREAPPLLQALEKLKNVQPNLMPQVLFVDGNGLFHYREFGLACHLGVLSDLPCVGVAKNLLHVEGVVRSEEHQSQLNALQKSGDSFPLATASGRVLGKALRSSQSSIKPVYVSVGHRISLDTAVRLTHTCCLYRVPEPIRQYIFKEKEIPEALPKEVTTQRMKMEYPKQFIHLETTCQLCIGHPALTSCTRGCTSYQKS
;
A
#
# COMPACT_ATOMS: atom_id res chain seq x y z
N MET A 1 24.98 -0.97 -1.09
CA MET A 1 24.42 -0.07 -0.06
C MET A 1 24.80 -0.62 1.32
N ALA A 2 25.11 0.26 2.28
CA ALA A 2 25.35 -0.16 3.67
C ALA A 2 24.07 -0.74 4.27
N ALA A 3 24.20 -1.72 5.17
CA ALA A 3 23.07 -2.20 5.95
C ALA A 3 22.44 -1.02 6.70
N PRO A 4 21.10 -0.94 6.80
CA PRO A 4 20.47 0.09 7.61
C PRO A 4 20.98 0.00 9.04
N GLU A 5 21.26 1.14 9.66
CA GLU A 5 21.63 1.18 11.07
C GLU A 5 20.50 0.55 11.91
N ALA A 6 20.85 -0.34 12.84
CA ALA A 6 19.88 -1.08 13.65
C ALA A 6 18.89 -0.15 14.39
N GLU A 7 19.35 1.05 14.75
CA GLU A 7 18.52 2.10 15.35
C GLU A 7 17.40 2.59 14.42
N LEU A 8 17.65 2.71 13.11
CA LEU A 8 16.65 3.12 12.14
C LEU A 8 15.53 2.09 12.02
N VAL A 9 15.88 0.79 12.00
CA VAL A 9 14.91 -0.30 11.94
C VAL A 9 14.03 -0.30 13.18
N LEU A 10 14.61 -0.20 14.38
CA LEU A 10 13.86 -0.11 15.64
C LEU A 10 12.91 1.09 15.66
N LYS A 11 13.34 2.25 15.14
CA LYS A 11 12.48 3.42 14.99
C LYS A 11 11.30 3.15 14.07
N TRP A 12 11.51 2.49 12.94
CA TRP A 12 10.44 2.14 12.01
C TRP A 12 9.48 1.09 12.56
N GLU A 13 9.97 0.12 13.33
CA GLU A 13 9.11 -0.85 14.00
C GLU A 13 8.14 -0.18 14.98
N ARG A 14 8.66 0.73 15.82
CA ARG A 14 7.83 1.50 16.76
C ARG A 14 6.80 2.35 16.02
N GLU A 15 7.22 3.02 14.95
CA GLU A 15 6.33 3.90 14.19
C GLU A 15 5.26 3.11 13.42
N GLN A 16 5.58 1.94 12.85
CA GLN A 16 4.56 1.06 12.26
C GLN A 16 3.57 0.58 13.30
N ALA A 17 4.02 0.16 14.49
CA ALA A 17 3.13 -0.27 15.56
C ALA A 17 2.18 0.87 15.97
N ARG A 18 2.71 2.08 16.15
CA ARG A 18 1.93 3.27 16.48
C ARG A 18 0.89 3.61 15.40
N LEU A 19 1.28 3.61 14.12
CA LEU A 19 0.36 3.91 13.02
C LEU A 19 -0.65 2.78 12.79
N ARG A 20 -0.26 1.53 13.05
CA ARG A 20 -1.12 0.35 12.95
C ARG A 20 -2.33 0.44 13.88
N GLU A 21 -2.17 1.00 15.07
CA GLU A 21 -3.26 1.25 16.02
C GLU A 21 -4.31 2.23 15.47
N SER A 22 -3.92 3.08 14.51
CA SER A 22 -4.84 4.02 13.86
C SER A 22 -5.61 3.42 12.68
N VAL A 23 -5.32 2.19 12.27
CA VAL A 23 -6.03 1.55 11.15
C VAL A 23 -7.46 1.20 11.55
N LYS A 24 -8.43 1.75 10.84
CA LYS A 24 -9.85 1.38 10.95
C LYS A 24 -10.17 0.29 9.94
N GLU A 25 -10.67 -0.85 10.43
CA GLU A 25 -10.98 -2.03 9.61
C GLU A 25 -12.47 -2.11 9.20
N GLU A 26 -13.21 -1.02 9.41
CA GLU A 26 -14.66 -0.92 9.21
C GLU A 26 -15.04 0.22 8.25
N ASP A 27 -16.26 0.15 7.73
CA ASP A 27 -16.81 1.16 6.81
C ASP A 27 -17.23 2.43 7.56
N THR A 28 -16.58 3.55 7.25
CA THR A 28 -16.81 4.85 7.88
C THR A 28 -17.68 5.80 7.07
N GLU A 29 -17.89 5.52 5.78
CA GLU A 29 -18.62 6.39 4.85
C GLU A 29 -19.96 5.80 4.43
N ASP A 30 -20.97 6.64 4.18
CA ASP A 30 -22.31 6.18 3.81
C ASP A 30 -22.33 5.42 2.47
N TRP A 31 -21.52 5.84 1.49
CA TRP A 31 -21.43 5.18 0.18
C TRP A 31 -20.94 3.73 0.28
N GLN A 32 -20.18 3.37 1.33
CA GLN A 32 -19.68 2.01 1.53
C GLN A 32 -20.79 1.02 1.90
N ARG A 33 -21.83 1.52 2.57
CA ARG A 33 -22.97 0.72 3.03
C ARG A 33 -24.01 0.52 1.92
N SER A 34 -23.96 1.31 0.85
CA SER A 34 -24.86 1.14 -0.28
C SER A 34 -24.47 -0.09 -1.11
N PRO A 35 -25.40 -1.00 -1.43
CA PRO A 35 -25.12 -2.18 -2.26
C PRO A 35 -24.47 -1.85 -3.62
N ASP A 36 -24.80 -0.69 -4.19
CA ASP A 36 -24.33 -0.18 -5.48
C ASP A 36 -23.30 0.97 -5.35
N PHE A 37 -22.84 1.26 -4.13
CA PHE A 37 -21.96 2.39 -3.82
C PHE A 37 -22.53 3.77 -4.16
N SER A 38 -23.85 3.94 -4.14
CA SER A 38 -24.50 5.26 -4.27
C SER A 38 -23.83 6.33 -3.40
N GLY A 39 -23.45 7.44 -4.02
CA GLY A 39 -22.68 8.53 -3.39
C GLY A 39 -21.16 8.46 -3.63
N LEU A 40 -20.65 7.34 -4.16
CA LEU A 40 -19.28 7.27 -4.66
C LEU A 40 -19.20 7.82 -6.09
N GLU A 41 -18.38 8.84 -6.28
CA GLU A 41 -18.20 9.55 -7.55
C GLU A 41 -16.76 9.48 -8.06
N ARG A 42 -15.79 9.34 -7.15
CA ARG A 42 -14.35 9.40 -7.47
C ARG A 42 -13.55 8.32 -6.76
N VAL A 43 -12.84 7.52 -7.54
CA VAL A 43 -11.87 6.52 -7.05
C VAL A 43 -10.47 6.94 -7.49
N GLY A 44 -9.52 6.89 -6.56
CA GLY A 44 -8.12 7.18 -6.83
C GLY A 44 -7.28 5.92 -6.95
N GLY A 45 -6.20 5.99 -7.71
CA GLY A 45 -5.20 4.92 -7.83
C GLY A 45 -3.81 5.47 -7.64
N VAL A 46 -2.97 4.75 -6.91
CA VAL A 46 -1.57 5.12 -6.66
C VAL A 46 -0.64 3.94 -6.85
N ASP A 47 0.55 4.25 -7.35
CA ASP A 47 1.63 3.30 -7.56
C ASP A 47 3.00 3.98 -7.58
N LEU A 48 4.03 3.21 -7.29
CA LEU A 48 5.40 3.67 -7.37
C LEU A 48 6.26 2.67 -8.15
N SER A 49 6.64 3.09 -9.35
CA SER A 49 7.38 2.26 -10.30
C SER A 49 8.86 2.63 -10.29
N PHE A 50 9.73 1.66 -10.06
CA PHE A 50 11.18 1.86 -10.16
C PHE A 50 11.65 1.83 -11.62
N ILE A 51 12.65 2.64 -11.96
CA ILE A 51 13.30 2.55 -13.27
C ILE A 51 14.05 1.20 -13.34
N LYS A 52 13.97 0.52 -14.48
CA LYS A 52 14.62 -0.78 -14.65
C LYS A 52 16.14 -0.67 -14.42
N GLY A 53 16.64 -1.41 -13.43
CA GLY A 53 18.07 -1.39 -13.08
C GLY A 53 18.46 -0.27 -12.10
N ASP A 54 17.50 0.53 -11.63
CA ASP A 54 17.70 1.59 -10.65
C ASP A 54 16.77 1.35 -9.45
N ASP A 55 17.37 1.09 -8.30
CA ASP A 55 16.62 0.87 -7.06
C ASP A 55 16.40 2.15 -6.27
N ILE A 56 16.85 3.31 -6.76
CA ILE A 56 16.76 4.62 -6.10
C ILE A 56 15.71 5.50 -6.80
N ASN A 57 15.70 5.57 -8.13
CA ASN A 57 14.78 6.43 -8.85
C ASN A 57 13.50 5.70 -9.24
N ALA A 58 12.36 6.35 -9.00
CA ALA A 58 11.03 5.83 -9.28
C ALA A 58 10.10 6.93 -9.83
N CYS A 59 9.02 6.58 -10.55
CA CYS A 59 7.88 7.49 -10.73
C CYS A 59 6.81 7.17 -9.67
N ALA A 60 6.39 8.21 -8.95
CA ALA A 60 5.19 8.21 -8.14
C ALA A 60 3.99 8.62 -8.99
N HIS A 61 2.98 7.76 -9.05
CA HIS A 61 1.77 7.95 -9.85
C HIS A 61 0.56 8.19 -8.95
N LEU A 62 -0.28 9.15 -9.34
CA LEU A 62 -1.62 9.36 -8.80
C LEU A 62 -2.59 9.56 -9.96
N VAL A 63 -3.69 8.81 -9.97
CA VAL A 63 -4.80 8.99 -10.90
C VAL A 63 -6.11 9.10 -10.13
N VAL A 64 -7.05 9.89 -10.64
CA VAL A 64 -8.44 9.90 -10.14
C VAL A 64 -9.37 9.64 -11.30
N LEU A 65 -10.31 8.72 -11.10
CA LEU A 65 -11.28 8.31 -12.09
C LEU A 65 -12.70 8.57 -11.56
N THR A 66 -13.62 8.83 -12.48
CA THR A 66 -15.06 8.78 -12.21
C THR A 66 -15.49 7.38 -11.79
N TYR A 67 -16.45 7.30 -10.87
CA TYR A 67 -17.20 6.10 -10.55
C TYR A 67 -18.65 6.25 -11.04
N PRO A 68 -19.31 5.19 -11.56
CA PRO A 68 -18.77 3.87 -11.89
C PRO A 68 -18.06 3.80 -13.26
N HIS A 69 -18.01 4.91 -14.00
CA HIS A 69 -17.64 4.91 -15.42
C HIS A 69 -16.14 4.72 -15.72
N MET A 70 -15.26 4.83 -14.72
CA MET A 70 -13.81 4.65 -14.84
C MET A 70 -13.16 5.57 -15.89
N LYS A 71 -13.68 6.79 -16.06
CA LYS A 71 -13.05 7.83 -16.89
C LYS A 71 -12.07 8.65 -16.06
N VAL A 72 -10.84 8.85 -16.56
CA VAL A 72 -9.81 9.66 -15.90
C VAL A 72 -10.27 11.12 -15.78
N LEU A 73 -10.18 11.67 -14.57
CA LEU A 73 -10.44 13.07 -14.23
C LEU A 73 -9.15 13.83 -13.94
N TYR A 74 -8.17 13.16 -13.33
CA TYR A 74 -6.89 13.73 -12.93
C TYR A 74 -5.80 12.67 -13.05
N GLU A 75 -4.60 13.12 -13.41
CA GLU A 75 -3.40 12.30 -13.42
C GLU A 75 -2.17 13.14 -13.06
N ASP A 76 -1.27 12.55 -12.28
CA ASP A 76 0.04 13.10 -11.96
C ASP A 76 1.08 11.97 -11.94
N CYS A 77 2.22 12.17 -12.61
CA CYS A 77 3.41 11.33 -12.49
C CYS A 77 4.59 12.24 -12.19
N LYS A 78 5.33 11.91 -11.13
CA LYS A 78 6.55 12.63 -10.75
C LYS A 78 7.68 11.66 -10.53
N MET A 79 8.80 11.91 -11.21
CA MET A 79 10.06 11.24 -10.90
C MET A 79 10.56 11.65 -9.52
N VAL A 80 10.92 10.67 -8.70
CA VAL A 80 11.39 10.84 -7.33
C VAL A 80 12.63 10.01 -7.08
N THR A 81 13.50 10.52 -6.21
CA THR A 81 14.71 9.84 -5.76
C THR A 81 14.51 9.36 -4.32
N LEU A 82 14.51 8.04 -4.14
CA LEU A 82 14.25 7.39 -2.86
C LEU A 82 15.54 7.19 -2.07
N ASN A 83 15.83 8.16 -1.21
CA ASN A 83 17.02 8.15 -0.34
C ASN A 83 16.90 7.21 0.87
N THR A 84 15.69 6.75 1.17
CA THR A 84 15.41 5.80 2.26
C THR A 84 15.89 4.40 1.86
N PRO A 85 16.66 3.68 2.70
CA PRO A 85 17.17 2.35 2.36
C PRO A 85 16.04 1.33 2.21
N TYR A 86 16.21 0.37 1.29
CA TYR A 86 15.29 -0.74 1.15
C TYR A 86 15.47 -1.73 2.31
N VAL A 87 14.40 -1.91 3.08
CA VAL A 87 14.32 -2.95 4.12
C VAL A 87 13.00 -3.69 3.93
N ALA A 88 13.09 -4.99 3.64
CA ALA A 88 11.90 -5.86 3.61
C ALA A 88 11.26 -5.80 4.99
N GLY A 89 10.02 -5.34 5.09
CA GLY A 89 9.54 -4.81 6.37
C GLY A 89 8.85 -3.46 6.26
N PHE A 90 9.42 -2.61 5.40
CA PHE A 90 9.36 -1.18 5.64
C PHE A 90 9.23 -0.37 4.34
N LEU A 91 8.78 -0.98 3.23
CA LEU A 91 8.57 -0.28 1.97
C LEU A 91 7.67 0.96 2.12
N GLY A 92 6.69 0.92 3.04
CA GLY A 92 5.84 2.07 3.34
C GLY A 92 6.61 3.36 3.67
N PHE A 93 7.74 3.28 4.40
CA PHE A 93 8.56 4.46 4.70
C PHE A 93 9.32 5.02 3.50
N ARG A 94 9.45 4.21 2.45
CA ARG A 94 10.11 4.57 1.20
C ARG A 94 9.11 5.13 0.20
N GLU A 95 7.96 4.48 0.07
CA GLU A 95 7.02 4.72 -1.03
C GLU A 95 5.84 5.62 -0.64
N ALA A 96 5.43 5.65 0.63
CA ALA A 96 4.32 6.50 1.06
C ALA A 96 4.61 8.01 0.91
N PRO A 97 5.80 8.53 1.28
CA PRO A 97 6.05 9.97 1.21
C PRO A 97 5.82 10.62 -0.16
N PRO A 98 6.38 10.11 -1.28
CA PRO A 98 6.14 10.73 -2.59
C PRO A 98 4.67 10.61 -3.06
N LEU A 99 3.97 9.54 -2.68
CA LEU A 99 2.54 9.37 -2.99
C LEU A 99 1.65 10.33 -2.19
N LEU A 100 1.96 10.56 -0.91
CA LEU A 100 1.29 11.57 -0.08
C LEU A 100 1.51 12.97 -0.64
N GLN A 101 2.69 13.26 -1.18
CA GLN A 101 2.94 14.54 -1.86
C GLN A 101 2.08 14.73 -3.11
N ALA A 102 1.85 13.67 -3.90
CA ALA A 102 0.96 13.73 -5.05
C ALA A 102 -0.48 14.04 -4.61
N LEU A 103 -0.95 13.41 -3.53
CA LEU A 103 -2.27 13.70 -2.93
C LEU A 103 -2.37 15.13 -2.40
N GLU A 104 -1.36 15.60 -1.67
CA GLU A 104 -1.32 16.96 -1.14
C GLU A 104 -1.28 18.00 -2.26
N LYS A 105 -0.53 17.74 -3.34
CA LYS A 105 -0.55 18.57 -4.54
C LYS A 105 -1.95 18.63 -5.14
N LEU A 106 -2.59 17.47 -5.38
CA LEU A 106 -3.97 17.42 -5.90
C LEU A 106 -4.94 18.23 -5.03
N LYS A 107 -4.87 18.03 -3.70
CA LYS A 107 -5.69 18.77 -2.73
C LYS A 107 -5.54 20.28 -2.85
N ASN A 108 -4.32 20.76 -3.11
CA ASN A 108 -4.03 22.19 -3.25
C ASN A 108 -4.41 22.77 -4.62
N VAL A 109 -4.28 22.00 -5.71
CA VAL A 109 -4.54 22.52 -7.07
C VAL A 109 -5.97 22.30 -7.54
N GLN A 110 -6.59 21.17 -7.19
CA GLN A 110 -7.92 20.76 -7.64
C GLN A 110 -8.66 19.97 -6.54
N PRO A 111 -9.00 20.59 -5.39
CA PRO A 111 -9.60 19.90 -4.24
C PRO A 111 -10.91 19.17 -4.56
N ASN A 112 -11.70 19.67 -5.52
CA ASN A 112 -12.96 19.05 -5.95
C ASN A 112 -12.76 17.68 -6.64
N LEU A 113 -11.52 17.37 -7.05
CA LEU A 113 -11.15 16.09 -7.66
C LEU A 113 -10.53 15.13 -6.65
N MET A 114 -10.50 15.45 -5.36
CA MET A 114 -10.02 14.51 -4.34
C MET A 114 -10.82 13.19 -4.40
N PRO A 115 -10.13 12.03 -4.39
CA PRO A 115 -10.79 10.75 -4.40
C PRO A 115 -11.47 10.48 -3.06
N GLN A 116 -12.59 9.75 -3.08
CA GLN A 116 -13.26 9.29 -1.86
C GLN A 116 -12.64 8.01 -1.29
N VAL A 117 -11.88 7.30 -2.12
CA VAL A 117 -11.18 6.05 -1.77
C VAL A 117 -9.97 5.88 -2.67
N LEU A 118 -8.87 5.39 -2.11
CA LEU A 118 -7.63 5.11 -2.82
C LEU A 118 -7.38 3.61 -2.98
N PHE A 119 -7.06 3.22 -4.21
CA PHE A 119 -6.53 1.92 -4.55
C PHE A 119 -5.01 1.98 -4.63
N VAL A 120 -4.35 1.11 -3.88
CA VAL A 120 -2.90 1.09 -3.77
C VAL A 120 -2.39 -0.22 -4.36
N ASP A 121 -1.45 -0.14 -5.31
CA ASP A 121 -0.74 -1.31 -5.81
C ASP A 121 0.23 -1.85 -4.75
N GLY A 122 -0.29 -2.72 -3.90
CA GLY A 122 0.42 -3.17 -2.72
C GLY A 122 -0.51 -3.77 -1.69
N ASN A 123 0.06 -4.13 -0.55
CA ASN A 123 -0.69 -4.73 0.54
C ASN A 123 -1.15 -3.66 1.54
N GLY A 124 -2.26 -3.93 2.23
CA GLY A 124 -2.70 -3.26 3.45
C GLY A 124 -2.43 -4.16 4.66
N LEU A 125 -3.48 -4.61 5.35
CA LEU A 125 -3.37 -5.53 6.50
C LEU A 125 -2.78 -6.90 6.14
N PHE A 126 -2.87 -7.34 4.88
CA PHE A 126 -2.24 -8.59 4.42
C PHE A 126 -0.71 -8.43 4.29
N HIS A 127 -0.04 -8.32 5.42
CA HIS A 127 1.36 -7.94 5.53
C HIS A 127 1.97 -8.53 6.81
N TYR A 128 3.28 -8.79 6.83
CA TYR A 128 3.98 -9.43 7.97
C TYR A 128 3.90 -8.65 9.30
N ARG A 129 3.55 -7.37 9.25
CA ARG A 129 3.30 -6.50 10.42
C ARG A 129 1.88 -5.93 10.42
N GLU A 130 1.02 -6.51 9.58
CA GLU A 130 -0.35 -6.03 9.32
C GLU A 130 -0.44 -4.54 8.96
N PHE A 131 0.63 -3.98 8.42
CA PHE A 131 0.74 -2.55 8.11
C PHE A 131 1.52 -2.33 6.82
N GLY A 132 0.91 -2.70 5.71
CA GLY A 132 1.45 -2.47 4.37
C GLY A 132 1.29 -1.03 3.88
N LEU A 133 1.71 -0.77 2.65
CA LEU A 133 1.66 0.55 2.02
C LEU A 133 0.25 1.16 2.03
N ALA A 134 -0.79 0.36 1.78
CA ALA A 134 -2.16 0.86 1.75
C ALA A 134 -2.64 1.34 3.13
N CYS A 135 -2.24 0.67 4.21
CA CYS A 135 -2.49 1.14 5.58
C CYS A 135 -1.72 2.42 5.88
N HIS A 136 -0.45 2.45 5.49
CA HIS A 136 0.41 3.60 5.70
C HIS A 136 -0.15 4.86 5.03
N LEU A 137 -0.55 4.76 3.76
CA LEU A 137 -1.17 5.85 3.02
C LEU A 137 -2.53 6.22 3.60
N GLY A 138 -3.38 5.25 3.90
CA GLY A 138 -4.72 5.50 4.42
C GLY A 138 -4.70 6.25 5.75
N VAL A 139 -3.88 5.80 6.70
CA VAL A 139 -3.74 6.46 8.01
C VAL A 139 -3.20 7.89 7.87
N LEU A 140 -2.17 8.10 7.04
CA LEU A 140 -1.54 9.42 6.92
C LEU A 140 -2.34 10.41 6.06
N SER A 141 -3.15 9.93 5.11
CA SER A 141 -4.04 10.77 4.30
C SER A 141 -5.45 10.92 4.87
N ASP A 142 -5.81 10.11 5.87
CA ASP A 142 -7.16 9.95 6.42
C ASP A 142 -8.23 9.63 5.34
N LEU A 143 -7.82 8.91 4.29
CA LEU A 143 -8.70 8.44 3.23
C LEU A 143 -9.00 6.94 3.38
N PRO A 144 -10.21 6.49 3.02
CA PRO A 144 -10.45 5.08 2.74
C PRO A 144 -9.42 4.54 1.76
N CYS A 145 -8.74 3.44 2.11
CA CYS A 145 -7.67 2.84 1.31
C CYS A 145 -7.85 1.34 1.17
N VAL A 146 -7.62 0.83 -0.03
CA VAL A 146 -7.64 -0.60 -0.36
C VAL A 146 -6.28 -1.01 -0.93
N GLY A 147 -5.65 -2.02 -0.34
CA GLY A 147 -4.46 -2.65 -0.90
C GLY A 147 -4.86 -3.73 -1.90
N VAL A 148 -4.38 -3.63 -3.14
CA VAL A 148 -4.61 -4.63 -4.19
C VAL A 148 -3.27 -5.11 -4.74
N ALA A 149 -2.82 -6.28 -4.27
CA ALA A 149 -1.57 -6.87 -4.72
C ALA A 149 -1.78 -7.83 -5.90
N LYS A 150 -0.87 -7.77 -6.89
CA LYS A 150 -0.85 -8.67 -8.06
C LYS A 150 -0.32 -10.08 -7.74
N ASN A 151 0.36 -10.25 -6.62
CA ASN A 151 1.05 -11.48 -6.21
C ASN A 151 0.77 -11.81 -4.74
N LEU A 152 0.77 -13.09 -4.38
CA LEU A 152 0.61 -13.51 -2.98
C LEU A 152 1.87 -13.15 -2.21
N LEU A 153 1.71 -12.40 -1.11
CA LEU A 153 2.74 -12.22 -0.10
C LEU A 153 2.68 -13.39 0.89
N HIS A 154 3.85 -13.87 1.33
CA HIS A 154 3.90 -14.88 2.38
C HIS A 154 3.73 -14.20 3.74
N VAL A 155 2.62 -14.48 4.43
CA VAL A 155 2.25 -13.84 5.70
C VAL A 155 1.73 -14.92 6.65
N GLU A 156 2.40 -15.10 7.78
CA GLU A 156 1.93 -15.94 8.90
C GLU A 156 1.31 -17.31 8.50
N GLY A 157 2.00 -18.05 7.64
CA GLY A 157 1.54 -19.37 7.17
C GLY A 157 0.67 -19.35 5.91
N VAL A 158 0.21 -18.17 5.46
CA VAL A 158 -0.39 -18.02 4.13
C VAL A 158 0.71 -18.06 3.08
N VAL A 159 0.77 -19.15 2.34
CA VAL A 159 1.81 -19.42 1.32
C VAL A 159 1.18 -20.02 0.06
N ARG A 160 1.95 -20.07 -1.03
CA ARG A 160 1.54 -20.78 -2.25
C ARG A 160 1.65 -22.29 -2.05
N SER A 161 0.62 -22.90 -1.45
CA SER A 161 0.49 -24.35 -1.25
C SER A 161 -0.44 -25.01 -2.29
N GLU A 162 -0.51 -26.35 -2.27
CA GLU A 162 -1.51 -27.10 -3.06
C GLU A 162 -2.94 -26.76 -2.66
N GLU A 163 -3.18 -26.50 -1.37
CA GLU A 163 -4.48 -26.04 -0.87
C GLU A 163 -4.85 -24.67 -1.45
N HIS A 164 -3.92 -23.71 -1.40
CA HIS A 164 -4.11 -22.38 -2.00
C HIS A 164 -4.42 -22.50 -3.51
N GLN A 165 -3.68 -23.36 -4.22
CA GLN A 165 -3.92 -23.61 -5.63
C GLN A 165 -5.29 -24.26 -5.89
N SER A 166 -5.72 -25.16 -5.01
CA SER A 166 -7.05 -25.80 -5.09
C SER A 166 -8.18 -24.78 -4.87
N GLN A 167 -8.03 -23.88 -3.90
CA GLN A 167 -8.97 -22.78 -3.67
C GLN A 167 -9.02 -21.82 -4.88
N LEU A 168 -7.87 -21.52 -5.50
CA LEU A 168 -7.84 -20.72 -6.73
C LEU A 168 -8.57 -21.42 -7.89
N ASN A 169 -8.36 -22.73 -8.06
CA ASN A 169 -9.04 -23.52 -9.08
C ASN A 169 -10.55 -23.61 -8.84
N ALA A 170 -11.01 -23.45 -7.60
CA ALA A 170 -12.42 -23.42 -7.25
C ALA A 170 -13.12 -22.11 -7.65
N LEU A 171 -12.39 -21.00 -7.86
CA LEU A 171 -12.95 -19.72 -8.32
C LEU A 171 -13.40 -19.81 -9.79
N GLN A 172 -14.71 -19.88 -10.05
CA GLN A 172 -15.26 -20.12 -11.40
C GLN A 172 -15.66 -18.84 -12.14
N LYS A 173 -16.19 -17.85 -11.42
CA LYS A 173 -16.76 -16.63 -11.97
C LYS A 173 -15.98 -15.40 -11.50
N SER A 174 -16.04 -14.35 -12.31
CA SER A 174 -15.61 -13.01 -11.88
C SER A 174 -16.40 -12.59 -10.63
N GLY A 175 -15.70 -12.12 -9.60
CA GLY A 175 -16.26 -11.77 -8.30
C GLY A 175 -16.08 -12.87 -7.24
N ASP A 176 -15.83 -14.12 -7.64
CA ASP A 176 -15.55 -15.19 -6.69
C ASP A 176 -14.28 -14.86 -5.89
N SER A 177 -14.31 -15.12 -4.58
CA SER A 177 -13.17 -14.90 -3.70
C SER A 177 -13.14 -15.89 -2.53
N PHE A 178 -11.96 -16.04 -1.91
CA PHE A 178 -11.80 -16.81 -0.68
C PHE A 178 -10.88 -16.08 0.31
N PRO A 179 -11.06 -16.30 1.64
CA PRO A 179 -10.29 -15.61 2.67
C PRO A 179 -8.83 -16.08 2.72
N LEU A 180 -7.93 -15.14 2.98
CA LEU A 180 -6.54 -15.39 3.33
C LEU A 180 -6.42 -15.36 4.85
N ALA A 181 -6.62 -16.53 5.48
CA ALA A 181 -6.55 -16.70 6.92
C ALA A 181 -5.14 -17.09 7.36
N THR A 182 -4.59 -16.39 8.34
CA THR A 182 -3.29 -16.73 8.96
C THR A 182 -3.38 -18.01 9.77
N ALA A 183 -2.25 -18.52 10.24
CA ALA A 183 -2.19 -19.68 11.13
C ALA A 183 -2.99 -19.50 12.43
N SER A 184 -3.23 -18.25 12.87
CA SER A 184 -4.08 -17.95 14.04
C SER A 184 -5.59 -17.90 13.70
N GLY A 185 -5.96 -18.09 12.45
CA GLY A 185 -7.33 -18.00 11.95
C GLY A 185 -7.79 -16.59 11.59
N ARG A 186 -6.94 -15.57 11.76
CA ARG A 186 -7.26 -14.18 11.41
C ARG A 186 -7.28 -14.00 9.90
N VAL A 187 -8.38 -13.48 9.36
CA VAL A 187 -8.47 -13.14 7.93
C VAL A 187 -7.88 -11.75 7.71
N LEU A 188 -6.79 -11.67 6.94
CA LEU A 188 -6.10 -10.41 6.65
C LEU A 188 -6.35 -9.87 5.23
N GLY A 189 -6.96 -10.68 4.37
CA GLY A 189 -7.31 -10.32 2.99
C GLY A 189 -8.16 -11.38 2.32
N LYS A 190 -8.48 -11.18 1.04
CA LYS A 190 -9.10 -12.20 0.18
C LYS A 190 -8.37 -12.31 -1.16
N ALA A 191 -8.25 -13.52 -1.67
CA ALA A 191 -7.92 -13.73 -3.08
C ALA A 191 -9.21 -13.54 -3.90
N LEU A 192 -9.18 -12.65 -4.89
CA LEU A 192 -10.32 -12.28 -5.73
C LEU A 192 -10.03 -12.64 -7.19
N ARG A 193 -10.90 -13.44 -7.80
CA ARG A 193 -10.95 -13.57 -9.26
C ARG A 193 -11.68 -12.35 -9.83
N SER A 194 -10.92 -11.30 -10.11
CA SER A 194 -11.46 -10.00 -10.48
C SER A 194 -12.07 -9.93 -11.88
N SER A 195 -11.66 -10.78 -12.82
CA SER A 195 -12.11 -10.72 -14.22
C SER A 195 -12.40 -12.10 -14.78
N GLN A 196 -13.39 -12.19 -15.68
CA GLN A 196 -13.69 -13.44 -16.39
C GLN A 196 -12.56 -13.83 -17.35
N SER A 197 -11.83 -12.83 -17.87
CA SER A 197 -10.73 -13.00 -18.81
C SER A 197 -9.42 -13.48 -18.18
N SER A 198 -9.34 -13.59 -16.86
CA SER A 198 -8.13 -14.05 -16.16
C SER A 198 -8.45 -14.98 -15.01
N ILE A 199 -7.73 -16.10 -14.94
CA ILE A 199 -7.75 -17.01 -13.78
C ILE A 199 -6.80 -16.54 -12.66
N LYS A 200 -5.87 -15.61 -12.95
CA LYS A 200 -4.93 -15.11 -11.97
C LYS A 200 -5.64 -14.11 -11.05
N PRO A 201 -5.71 -14.37 -9.74
CA PRO A 201 -6.41 -13.48 -8.81
C PRO A 201 -5.65 -12.16 -8.62
N VAL A 202 -6.31 -11.22 -7.98
CA VAL A 202 -5.68 -10.16 -7.20
C VAL A 202 -5.89 -10.45 -5.71
N TYR A 203 -4.99 -9.96 -4.86
CA TYR A 203 -5.08 -10.15 -3.41
C TYR A 203 -5.47 -8.83 -2.78
N VAL A 204 -6.69 -8.77 -2.26
CA VAL A 204 -7.29 -7.55 -1.72
C VAL A 204 -7.18 -7.58 -0.20
N SER A 205 -6.77 -6.45 0.38
CA SER A 205 -6.68 -6.27 1.83
C SER A 205 -7.09 -4.87 2.23
N VAL A 206 -7.60 -4.74 3.46
CA VAL A 206 -7.96 -3.45 4.04
C VAL A 206 -6.71 -2.58 4.15
N GLY A 207 -6.78 -1.35 3.67
CA GLY A 207 -5.79 -0.31 3.98
C GLY A 207 -6.23 0.47 5.22
N HIS A 208 -7.32 1.22 5.10
CA HIS A 208 -7.85 2.07 6.17
C HIS A 208 -9.30 2.44 5.88
N ARG A 209 -10.16 2.59 6.91
CA ARG A 209 -11.54 3.12 6.81
C ARG A 209 -12.43 2.40 5.79
N ILE A 210 -12.24 1.10 5.64
CA ILE A 210 -13.06 0.25 4.78
C ILE A 210 -13.04 -1.18 5.30
N SER A 211 -14.18 -1.85 5.28
CA SER A 211 -14.25 -3.28 5.62
C SER A 211 -13.66 -4.15 4.50
N LEU A 212 -13.20 -5.35 4.84
CA LEU A 212 -12.63 -6.27 3.84
C LEU A 212 -13.65 -6.65 2.76
N ASP A 213 -14.91 -6.86 3.15
CA ASP A 213 -15.97 -7.24 2.22
C ASP A 213 -16.33 -6.10 1.26
N THR A 214 -16.41 -4.86 1.78
CA THR A 214 -16.59 -3.65 0.97
C THR A 214 -15.40 -3.43 0.05
N ALA A 215 -14.17 -3.60 0.53
CA ALA A 215 -12.95 -3.48 -0.27
C ALA A 215 -12.92 -4.46 -1.44
N VAL A 216 -13.31 -5.72 -1.23
CA VAL A 216 -13.36 -6.76 -2.26
C VAL A 216 -14.45 -6.46 -3.29
N ARG A 217 -15.67 -6.13 -2.84
CA ARG A 217 -16.79 -5.73 -3.71
C ARG A 217 -16.40 -4.54 -4.57
N LEU A 218 -15.85 -3.48 -3.96
CA LEU A 218 -15.47 -2.27 -4.67
C LEU A 218 -14.35 -2.55 -5.68
N THR A 219 -13.32 -3.29 -5.28
CA THR A 219 -12.24 -3.72 -6.20
C THR A 219 -12.80 -4.42 -7.42
N HIS A 220 -13.74 -5.36 -7.24
CA HIS A 220 -14.38 -6.07 -8.33
C HIS A 220 -15.13 -5.12 -9.27
N THR A 221 -15.91 -4.17 -8.75
CA THR A 221 -16.62 -3.18 -9.60
C THR A 221 -15.69 -2.24 -10.37
N CYS A 222 -14.48 -2.00 -9.86
CA CYS A 222 -13.46 -1.21 -10.54
C CYS A 222 -12.64 -2.01 -11.56
N CYS A 223 -12.89 -3.31 -11.74
CA CYS A 223 -12.11 -4.19 -12.64
C CYS A 223 -12.78 -4.36 -14.00
N LEU A 224 -12.40 -3.55 -15.00
CA LEU A 224 -12.73 -3.84 -16.41
C LEU A 224 -11.84 -4.96 -16.98
N TYR A 225 -10.65 -5.12 -16.41
CA TYR A 225 -9.70 -6.21 -16.67
C TYR A 225 -9.29 -6.88 -15.35
N ARG A 226 -8.20 -7.67 -15.34
CA ARG A 226 -7.69 -8.32 -14.11
C ARG A 226 -7.35 -7.31 -13.01
N VAL A 227 -6.67 -6.22 -13.36
CA VAL A 227 -6.22 -5.19 -12.41
C VAL A 227 -7.26 -4.07 -12.41
N PRO A 228 -7.69 -3.55 -11.23
CA PRO A 228 -8.71 -2.50 -11.19
C PRO A 228 -8.23 -1.25 -11.92
N GLU A 229 -9.15 -0.55 -12.59
CA GLU A 229 -8.86 0.58 -13.46
C GLU A 229 -7.98 1.66 -12.81
N PRO A 230 -8.19 2.06 -11.54
CA PRO A 230 -7.32 3.04 -10.88
C PRO A 230 -5.85 2.60 -10.82
N ILE A 231 -5.59 1.30 -10.68
CA ILE A 231 -4.24 0.72 -10.68
C ILE A 231 -3.78 0.44 -12.13
N ARG A 232 -4.69 0.13 -13.04
CA ARG A 232 -4.31 -0.22 -14.42
C ARG A 232 -3.81 0.99 -15.23
N GLN A 233 -4.29 2.21 -14.96
CA GLN A 233 -4.02 3.38 -15.82
C GLN A 233 -2.52 3.64 -16.05
N TYR A 234 -1.65 3.38 -15.07
CA TYR A 234 -0.21 3.61 -15.22
C TYR A 234 0.55 2.39 -15.77
N ILE A 235 0.07 1.14 -15.58
CA ILE A 235 0.72 -0.08 -16.12
C ILE A 235 0.82 -0.02 -17.67
N PHE A 236 -0.12 0.66 -18.31
CA PHE A 236 -0.07 0.89 -19.76
C PHE A 236 1.03 1.89 -20.16
N LYS A 237 1.32 2.86 -19.29
CA LYS A 237 2.30 3.93 -19.53
C LYS A 237 3.72 3.56 -19.12
N GLU A 238 3.92 2.62 -18.20
CA GLU A 238 5.25 2.04 -17.91
C GLU A 238 5.92 1.46 -19.18
N LYS A 239 5.12 0.95 -20.12
CA LYS A 239 5.60 0.46 -21.42
C LYS A 239 6.04 1.58 -22.37
N GLU A 240 5.68 2.82 -22.06
CA GLU A 240 5.98 4.02 -22.86
C GLU A 240 7.06 4.90 -22.21
N ILE A 241 7.53 4.57 -20.99
CA ILE A 241 8.68 5.26 -20.37
C ILE A 241 9.92 4.91 -21.20
N PRO A 242 10.55 5.86 -21.91
CA PRO A 242 11.74 5.59 -22.70
C PRO A 242 12.90 5.12 -21.78
N GLU A 243 13.72 4.19 -22.25
CA GLU A 243 14.95 3.73 -21.56
C GLU A 243 15.94 4.87 -21.24
N ALA A 244 15.72 6.07 -21.79
CA ALA A 244 16.44 7.29 -21.44
C ALA A 244 15.49 8.50 -21.47
N LEU A 245 15.29 9.15 -20.33
CA LEU A 245 14.65 10.47 -20.25
C LEU A 245 15.70 11.58 -19.99
N PRO A 246 15.44 12.82 -20.47
CA PRO A 246 16.41 13.91 -20.50
C PRO A 246 16.90 14.34 -19.12
N LYS A 247 18.14 14.83 -19.06
CA LYS A 247 18.89 15.21 -17.85
C LYS A 247 18.32 16.40 -17.04
N GLU A 248 17.13 16.89 -17.33
CA GLU A 248 16.49 17.96 -16.54
C GLU A 248 15.61 17.34 -15.43
N VAL A 249 16.26 16.56 -14.56
CA VAL A 249 15.66 16.07 -13.33
C VAL A 249 15.69 17.19 -12.31
N THR A 250 14.54 17.81 -12.02
CA THR A 250 14.43 18.72 -10.88
C THR A 250 14.62 17.91 -9.60
N THR A 251 15.84 17.92 -9.07
CA THR A 251 16.26 17.13 -7.91
C THR A 251 15.73 17.82 -6.65
N GLN A 252 14.66 17.31 -6.05
CA GLN A 252 14.25 17.74 -4.72
C GLN A 252 14.80 16.76 -3.68
N ARG A 253 15.79 17.23 -2.90
CA ARG A 253 16.26 16.57 -1.68
C ARG A 253 15.12 16.58 -0.66
N MET A 254 14.48 15.45 -0.45
CA MET A 254 13.45 15.32 0.59
C MET A 254 14.10 14.96 1.93
N LYS A 255 14.13 15.92 2.86
CA LYS A 255 14.22 15.63 4.29
C LYS A 255 12.80 15.37 4.79
N MET A 256 12.60 14.23 5.44
CA MET A 256 11.33 13.85 6.03
C MET A 256 11.14 14.65 7.34
N GLU A 257 10.26 15.64 7.34
CA GLU A 257 9.63 16.13 8.57
C GLU A 257 8.19 15.60 8.56
N TYR A 258 7.89 14.65 9.45
CA TYR A 258 6.50 14.27 9.72
C TYR A 258 5.73 15.52 10.18
N PRO A 259 4.46 15.69 9.79
CA PRO A 259 3.66 16.83 10.23
C PRO A 259 3.73 16.98 11.75
N LYS A 260 4.11 18.17 12.24
CA LYS A 260 4.25 18.48 13.67
C LYS A 260 2.98 18.22 14.49
N GLN A 261 1.82 18.09 13.83
CA GLN A 261 0.55 17.74 14.47
C GLN A 261 0.52 16.32 15.08
N PHE A 262 1.49 15.45 14.77
CA PHE A 262 1.57 14.10 15.34
C PHE A 262 2.76 13.89 16.29
N ILE A 263 3.47 14.95 16.67
CA ILE A 263 4.59 14.90 17.63
C ILE A 263 4.20 15.67 18.89
N HIS A 264 3.36 15.09 19.74
CA HIS A 264 3.36 15.47 21.16
C HIS A 264 4.46 14.65 21.86
N LEU A 265 5.69 15.17 21.81
CA LEU A 265 6.74 14.81 22.74
C LEU A 265 6.52 15.63 24.02
N GLU A 266 5.70 15.13 24.94
CA GLU A 266 5.90 15.40 26.36
C GLU A 266 6.45 14.14 27.01
N THR A 267 7.77 14.08 27.13
CA THR A 267 8.43 13.21 28.11
C THR A 267 9.46 14.06 28.86
N THR A 268 8.99 14.72 29.92
CA THR A 268 9.79 14.94 31.12
C THR A 268 10.17 13.56 31.66
N CYS A 269 11.29 13.02 31.19
CA CYS A 269 11.89 11.81 31.72
C CYS A 269 12.67 12.18 33.00
N GLN A 270 11.98 12.17 34.14
CA GLN A 270 12.60 11.89 35.42
C GLN A 270 12.28 10.45 35.76
N LEU A 271 13.24 9.55 35.54
CA LEU A 271 13.56 8.38 36.37
C LEU A 271 14.61 7.52 35.66
N CYS A 272 15.42 6.85 36.49
CA CYS A 272 16.46 5.87 36.14
C CYS A 272 17.89 6.43 35.97
N ILE A 273 18.39 6.97 37.08
CA ILE A 273 19.78 6.76 37.52
C ILE A 273 19.89 5.29 37.98
N GLY A 274 20.88 4.55 37.50
CA GLY A 274 21.41 3.40 38.25
C GLY A 274 21.50 2.04 37.54
N HIS A 275 22.74 1.73 37.15
CA HIS A 275 23.39 0.41 37.08
C HIS A 275 23.41 -0.44 35.78
N PRO A 276 24.59 -1.04 35.45
CA PRO A 276 24.86 -1.76 34.21
C PRO A 276 24.88 -3.29 34.39
N ALA A 277 24.91 -3.98 33.24
CA ALA A 277 25.42 -5.33 32.96
C ALA A 277 24.37 -6.38 32.55
N LEU A 278 24.67 -7.02 31.40
CA LEU A 278 24.51 -8.43 30.99
C LEU A 278 24.28 -8.49 29.46
N THR A 279 25.34 -8.60 28.64
CA THR A 279 25.94 -9.82 28.07
C THR A 279 25.11 -10.55 26.99
N SER A 280 25.57 -10.38 25.75
CA SER A 280 25.71 -11.37 24.66
C SER A 280 24.59 -12.38 24.35
N CYS A 281 24.01 -12.27 23.16
CA CYS A 281 23.55 -13.43 22.38
C CYS A 281 23.78 -13.17 20.87
N THR A 282 24.53 -14.05 20.22
CA THR A 282 24.83 -14.05 18.79
C THR A 282 24.19 -15.26 18.11
N ARG A 283 24.01 -15.15 16.78
CA ARG A 283 23.54 -16.14 15.76
C ARG A 283 22.02 -16.07 15.49
N GLY A 284 21.53 -16.03 14.26
CA GLY A 284 22.13 -15.99 12.93
C GLY A 284 20.98 -15.87 11.91
N CYS A 285 21.09 -14.96 10.94
CA CYS A 285 20.10 -14.81 9.87
C CYS A 285 20.71 -15.29 8.56
N THR A 286 20.16 -16.39 8.03
CA THR A 286 20.40 -16.88 6.67
C THR A 286 19.64 -16.02 5.66
N SER A 287 20.37 -15.60 4.64
CA SER A 287 19.91 -14.83 3.47
C SER A 287 18.94 -15.64 2.61
N TYR A 288 17.80 -15.06 2.23
CA TYR A 288 16.95 -15.55 1.13
C TYR A 288 16.91 -14.50 0.01
N GLN A 289 17.44 -14.87 -1.16
CA GLN A 289 17.37 -14.12 -2.41
C GLN A 289 16.01 -14.37 -3.09
N LYS A 290 15.37 -13.31 -3.60
CA LYS A 290 14.09 -13.38 -4.33
C LYS A 290 14.34 -13.75 -5.80
N SER A 291 13.60 -14.75 -6.28
CA SER A 291 13.25 -14.97 -7.69
C SER A 291 11.82 -14.50 -7.92
#